data_AF-A0A365ZR86-F1
#
_entry.id   AF-A0A365ZR86-F1
#
_cell.length_a   1.000
_cell.length_b   1.000
_cell.length_c   1.000
_cell.angle_alpha   90.00
_cell.angle_beta   90.00
_cell.angle_gamma   90.00
#
_symmetry.space_group_name_H-M   'P 1'
#
loop_
_entity.id
_entity.type
_entity.pdbx_description
1 polymer ?
#
loop_
_entity_poly.entity_id
_entity_poly.type
_entity_poly.pdbx_seq_one_letter_code
_entity_poly.pdbx_strand_id
1 'polypeptide(L)'
;MAVSPTTTTSAPAPTPEELPVERDIRDAYEAALAAHPGTESLDRCTRQTPLTDTVCGTALSAAADVADATAQTLTAGNPEHAHLLYGAVLTTASAIRSTVGQLAGSMPCYGLNDKPSPPPQLAAEAQSICAEGADIAKSQWRIFLGAVGA
;
A
#
# COMPACT_ATOMS: atom_id res chain seq x y z
N MET A 1 -38.02 -57.59 -9.82
CA MET A 1 -37.11 -56.79 -8.97
C MET A 1 -36.40 -55.80 -9.88
N ALA A 2 -36.62 -54.50 -9.70
CA ALA A 2 -35.91 -53.45 -10.43
C ALA A 2 -35.57 -52.35 -9.42
N VAL A 3 -34.28 -52.00 -9.31
CA VAL A 3 -33.77 -50.95 -8.43
C VAL A 3 -33.45 -49.75 -9.31
N SER A 4 -34.14 -48.64 -9.10
CA SER A 4 -33.85 -47.36 -9.76
C SER A 4 -32.61 -46.71 -9.12
N PRO A 5 -31.70 -46.11 -9.89
CA PRO A 5 -30.56 -45.41 -9.33
C PRO A 5 -31.01 -44.03 -8.81
N THR A 6 -30.72 -43.74 -7.56
CA THR A 6 -30.86 -42.39 -6.98
C THR A 6 -29.73 -41.51 -7.51
N THR A 7 -30.07 -40.52 -8.33
CA THR A 7 -29.15 -39.47 -8.75
C THR A 7 -28.93 -38.52 -7.56
N THR A 8 -27.77 -38.59 -6.91
CA THR A 8 -27.37 -37.60 -5.89
C THR A 8 -27.00 -36.31 -6.61
N THR A 9 -27.87 -35.31 -6.53
CA THR A 9 -27.55 -33.92 -6.89
C THR A 9 -26.48 -33.42 -5.93
N SER A 10 -25.26 -33.19 -6.41
CA SER A 10 -24.24 -32.43 -5.70
C SER A 10 -24.72 -30.98 -5.51
N ALA A 11 -25.06 -30.62 -4.29
CA ALA A 11 -25.22 -29.22 -3.92
C ALA A 11 -23.84 -28.52 -4.05
N PRO A 12 -23.78 -27.26 -4.52
CA PRO A 12 -22.53 -26.51 -4.52
C PRO A 12 -22.02 -26.38 -3.09
N ALA A 13 -20.72 -26.55 -2.88
CA ALA A 13 -20.09 -26.31 -1.59
C ALA A 13 -20.37 -24.86 -1.16
N PRO A 14 -20.70 -24.60 0.13
CA PRO A 14 -20.84 -23.23 0.61
C PRO A 14 -19.51 -22.51 0.40
N THR A 15 -19.56 -21.37 -0.29
CA THR A 15 -18.43 -20.42 -0.32
C THR A 15 -18.06 -20.08 1.13
N PRO A 16 -16.77 -20.13 1.51
CA PRO A 16 -16.34 -19.70 2.83
C PRO A 16 -16.87 -18.29 3.08
N GLU A 17 -17.63 -18.12 4.16
CA GLU A 17 -18.05 -16.81 4.63
C GLU A 17 -16.77 -16.06 5.05
N GLU A 18 -16.48 -14.97 4.37
CA GLU A 18 -15.35 -14.10 4.70
C GLU A 18 -15.49 -13.57 6.13
N LEU A 19 -14.39 -13.59 6.88
CA LEU A 19 -14.41 -13.13 8.27
C LEU A 19 -14.71 -11.63 8.32
N PRO A 20 -15.46 -11.13 9.32
CA PRO A 20 -15.79 -9.71 9.43
C PRO A 20 -14.57 -8.77 9.34
N VAL A 21 -13.44 -9.18 9.92
CA VAL A 21 -12.18 -8.42 9.90
C VAL A 21 -11.61 -8.28 8.48
N GLU A 22 -11.66 -9.35 7.68
CA GLU A 22 -11.13 -9.35 6.31
C GLU A 22 -11.97 -8.40 5.43
N ARG A 23 -13.30 -8.42 5.62
CA ARG A 23 -14.23 -7.51 4.95
C ARG A 23 -13.97 -6.05 5.33
N ASP A 24 -13.82 -5.75 6.62
CA ASP A 24 -13.54 -4.38 7.07
C ASP A 24 -12.26 -3.84 6.43
N ILE A 25 -11.21 -4.66 6.36
CA ILE A 25 -9.93 -4.30 5.75
C ILE A 25 -10.08 -4.05 4.25
N ARG A 26 -10.76 -4.94 3.53
CA ARG A 26 -10.97 -4.78 2.08
C ARG A 26 -11.79 -3.55 1.77
N ASP A 27 -12.91 -3.34 2.46
CA ASP A 27 -13.81 -2.21 2.23
C ASP A 27 -13.07 -0.87 2.49
N ALA A 28 -12.27 -0.79 3.56
CA ALA A 28 -11.45 0.38 3.86
C ALA A 28 -10.37 0.62 2.79
N TYR A 29 -9.71 -0.44 2.32
CA TYR A 29 -8.67 -0.36 1.29
C TYR A 29 -9.24 0.05 -0.08
N GLU A 30 -10.34 -0.55 -0.51
CA GLU A 30 -11.00 -0.21 -1.79
C GLU A 30 -11.50 1.24 -1.79
N ALA A 31 -12.08 1.69 -0.68
CA ALA A 31 -12.48 3.09 -0.52
C ALA A 31 -11.27 4.04 -0.59
N ALA A 32 -10.16 3.70 0.06
CA ALA A 32 -8.94 4.49 0.03
C ALA A 32 -8.31 4.53 -1.37
N LEU A 33 -8.24 3.40 -2.09
CA LEU A 33 -7.80 3.34 -3.49
C LEU A 33 -8.63 4.24 -4.40
N ALA A 34 -9.96 4.20 -4.24
CA ALA A 34 -10.86 5.02 -5.05
C ALA A 34 -10.66 6.53 -4.80
N ALA A 35 -10.34 6.91 -3.56
CA ALA A 35 -10.08 8.30 -3.18
C ALA A 35 -8.68 8.80 -3.61
N HIS A 36 -7.70 7.90 -3.69
CA HIS A 36 -6.29 8.22 -3.94
C HIS A 36 -5.72 7.42 -5.12
N PRO A 37 -6.10 7.74 -6.38
CA PRO A 37 -5.55 7.08 -7.56
C PRO A 37 -4.06 7.40 -7.74
N GLY A 38 -3.32 6.53 -8.44
CA GLY A 38 -1.91 6.77 -8.81
C GLY A 38 -0.91 5.72 -8.32
N THR A 39 -1.36 4.69 -7.59
CA THR A 39 -0.48 3.63 -7.07
C THR A 39 0.03 2.69 -8.17
N GLU A 40 -0.61 2.65 -9.34
CA GLU A 40 -0.28 1.75 -10.46
C GLU A 40 1.12 1.96 -11.04
N SER A 41 1.71 3.12 -10.81
CA SER A 41 3.05 3.46 -11.31
C SER A 41 4.19 3.12 -10.35
N LEU A 42 3.91 2.58 -9.16
CA LEU A 42 4.94 2.21 -8.16
C LEU A 42 5.99 1.25 -8.71
N ASP A 43 5.60 0.30 -9.58
CA ASP A 43 6.56 -0.64 -10.16
C ASP A 43 7.54 0.02 -11.14
N ARG A 44 7.19 1.19 -11.68
CA ARG A 44 8.06 1.99 -12.55
C ARG A 44 9.13 2.77 -11.79
N CYS A 45 8.95 2.99 -10.49
CA CYS A 45 10.01 3.48 -9.61
C CYS A 45 11.10 2.41 -9.48
N THR A 46 12.21 2.58 -10.17
CA THR A 46 13.38 1.70 -10.10
C THR A 46 14.58 2.48 -9.56
N ARG A 47 15.67 1.78 -9.24
CA ARG A 47 16.93 2.42 -8.84
C ARG A 47 17.52 3.36 -9.91
N GLN A 48 17.09 3.21 -11.16
CA GLN A 48 17.54 4.05 -12.28
C GLN A 48 16.59 5.21 -12.57
N THR A 49 15.44 5.28 -11.89
CA THR A 49 14.47 6.37 -12.05
C THR A 49 15.11 7.69 -11.61
N PRO A 50 15.12 8.73 -12.44
CA PRO A 50 15.74 10.00 -12.10
C PRO A 50 15.11 10.66 -10.86
N LEU A 51 15.92 11.37 -10.06
CA LEU A 51 15.45 12.21 -8.94
C LEU A 51 14.32 13.18 -9.29
N THR A 52 14.19 13.57 -10.56
CA THR A 52 13.17 14.53 -11.00
C THR A 52 11.90 13.86 -11.52
N ASP A 53 11.80 12.52 -11.44
CA ASP A 53 10.65 11.78 -11.94
C ASP A 53 9.44 11.97 -11.02
N THR A 54 8.56 12.88 -11.41
CA THR A 54 7.35 13.22 -10.65
C THR A 54 6.29 12.11 -10.70
N VAL A 55 6.34 11.22 -11.69
CA VAL A 55 5.44 10.07 -11.77
C VAL A 55 5.76 9.10 -10.64
N CYS A 56 7.05 8.87 -10.39
CA CYS A 56 7.47 8.07 -9.26
C CYS A 56 7.10 8.69 -7.91
N GLY A 57 7.30 10.00 -7.74
CA GLY A 57 6.90 10.70 -6.52
C GLY A 57 5.39 10.66 -6.28
N THR A 58 4.60 10.88 -7.33
CA THR A 58 3.14 10.80 -7.26
C THR A 58 2.68 9.41 -6.82
N ALA A 59 3.29 8.36 -7.36
CA ALA A 59 2.95 6.99 -7.00
C ALA A 59 3.33 6.64 -5.56
N LEU A 60 4.48 7.12 -5.07
CA LEU A 60 4.91 6.97 -3.67
C LEU A 60 3.97 7.70 -2.72
N SER A 61 3.58 8.94 -3.05
CA SER A 61 2.61 9.71 -2.25
C SER A 61 1.25 9.03 -2.23
N ALA A 62 0.73 8.60 -3.38
CA ALA A 62 -0.54 7.89 -3.47
C ALA A 62 -0.52 6.59 -2.62
N ALA A 63 0.59 5.85 -2.61
CA ALA A 63 0.74 4.66 -1.77
C ALA A 63 0.63 4.99 -0.28
N ALA A 64 1.29 6.07 0.15
CA ALA A 64 1.24 6.54 1.53
C ALA A 64 -0.17 7.02 1.92
N ASP A 65 -0.84 7.76 1.03
CA ASP A 65 -2.19 8.26 1.25
C ASP A 65 -3.21 7.13 1.35
N VAL A 66 -3.16 6.15 0.43
CA VAL A 66 -4.03 4.96 0.49
C VAL A 66 -3.84 4.21 1.79
N ALA A 67 -2.58 3.97 2.19
CA ALA A 67 -2.28 3.21 3.40
C ALA A 67 -2.74 3.96 4.67
N ASP A 68 -2.49 5.28 4.75
CA ASP A 68 -2.92 6.11 5.88
C ASP A 68 -4.44 6.22 5.95
N ALA A 69 -5.13 6.45 4.82
CA ALA A 69 -6.59 6.51 4.77
C ALA A 69 -7.25 5.17 5.15
N THR A 70 -6.67 4.05 4.73
CA THR A 70 -7.11 2.70 5.14
C THR A 70 -7.00 2.55 6.66
N ALA A 71 -5.83 2.89 7.23
CA ALA A 71 -5.58 2.81 8.67
C ALA A 71 -6.51 3.72 9.48
N GLN A 72 -6.76 4.94 9.01
CA GLN A 72 -7.68 5.89 9.64
C GLN A 72 -9.11 5.34 9.66
N THR A 73 -9.58 4.79 8.55
CA THR A 73 -10.94 4.21 8.43
C THR A 73 -11.13 3.04 9.40
N LEU A 74 -10.17 2.12 9.44
CA LEU A 74 -10.20 0.98 10.36
C LEU A 74 -10.15 1.40 11.83
N THR A 75 -9.33 2.41 12.14
CA THR A 75 -9.23 2.97 13.50
C THR A 75 -10.53 3.66 13.91
N ALA A 76 -11.17 4.40 13.01
CA ALA A 76 -12.43 5.08 13.27
C ALA A 76 -13.61 4.09 13.43
N GLY A 77 -13.59 2.98 12.70
CA GLY A 77 -14.61 1.93 12.79
C GLY A 77 -14.57 1.14 14.11
N ASN A 78 -13.37 0.92 14.68
CA ASN A 78 -13.18 0.14 15.91
C ASN A 78 -12.12 0.75 16.86
N PRO A 79 -12.33 1.96 17.42
CA PRO A 79 -11.28 2.72 18.11
C PRO A 79 -10.67 2.02 19.33
N GLU A 80 -11.45 1.22 20.05
CA GLU A 80 -10.97 0.50 21.24
C GLU A 80 -10.13 -0.74 20.91
N HIS A 81 -10.36 -1.37 19.75
CA HIS A 81 -9.81 -2.67 19.40
C HIS A 81 -9.00 -2.67 18.09
N ALA A 82 -8.86 -1.53 17.41
CA ALA A 82 -8.24 -1.44 16.09
C ALA A 82 -6.81 -2.03 16.05
N HIS A 83 -6.00 -1.79 17.07
CA HIS A 83 -4.66 -2.37 17.15
C HIS A 83 -4.64 -3.90 17.31
N LEU A 84 -5.65 -4.48 17.96
CA LEU A 84 -5.79 -5.92 18.12
C LEU A 84 -6.30 -6.57 16.83
N LEU A 85 -7.26 -5.93 16.16
CA LEU A 85 -7.91 -6.46 14.97
C LEU A 85 -7.10 -6.23 13.68
N TYR A 86 -6.47 -5.06 13.56
CA TYR A 86 -5.86 -4.57 12.31
C TYR A 86 -4.37 -4.24 12.45
N GLY A 87 -3.71 -4.76 13.50
CA GLY A 87 -2.34 -4.39 13.86
C GLY A 87 -1.34 -4.43 12.69
N ALA A 88 -1.40 -5.46 11.85
CA ALA A 88 -0.54 -5.58 10.67
C ALA A 88 -0.74 -4.44 9.66
N VAL A 89 -2.00 -4.09 9.37
CA VAL A 89 -2.36 -2.98 8.46
C VAL A 89 -1.89 -1.64 9.04
N LEU A 90 -2.15 -1.40 10.33
CA LEU A 90 -1.76 -0.15 11.00
C LEU A 90 -0.23 0.03 11.06
N THR A 91 0.51 -1.04 11.39
CA THR A 91 1.97 -1.01 11.44
C THR A 91 2.58 -0.73 10.07
N THR A 92 2.09 -1.41 9.02
CA THR A 92 2.63 -1.25 7.67
C THR A 92 2.26 0.11 7.06
N ALA A 93 1.04 0.60 7.28
CA ALA A 93 0.64 1.95 6.88
C ALA A 93 1.52 3.04 7.52
N SER A 94 1.77 2.94 8.82
CA SER A 94 2.67 3.85 9.54
C SER A 94 4.10 3.81 8.98
N ALA A 95 4.61 2.61 8.66
CA ALA A 95 5.94 2.44 8.08
C ALA A 95 6.06 3.14 6.71
N ILE A 96 5.09 2.93 5.81
CA ILE A 96 5.05 3.57 4.49
C ILE A 96 5.04 5.09 4.64
N ARG A 97 4.13 5.62 5.47
CA ARG A 97 4.02 7.06 5.69
C ARG A 97 5.30 7.66 6.25
N SER A 98 5.94 6.97 7.18
CA SER A 98 7.23 7.40 7.75
C SER A 98 8.32 7.46 6.68
N THR A 99 8.47 6.42 5.87
CA THR A 99 9.49 6.35 4.82
C THR A 99 9.26 7.37 3.71
N VAL A 100 8.01 7.50 3.21
CA VAL A 100 7.68 8.52 2.20
C VAL A 100 7.84 9.93 2.77
N GLY A 101 7.45 10.15 4.03
CA GLY A 101 7.67 11.42 4.73
C GLY A 101 9.15 11.77 4.88
N GLN A 102 10.03 10.78 5.14
CA GLN A 102 11.47 10.98 5.19
C GLN A 102 12.04 11.36 3.81
N LEU A 103 11.59 10.71 2.73
CA LEU A 103 11.97 11.06 1.36
C LEU A 103 11.57 12.50 1.03
N ALA A 104 10.32 12.88 1.33
CA ALA A 104 9.81 14.24 1.15
C ALA A 104 10.49 15.27 2.07
N GLY A 105 10.99 14.86 3.23
CA GLY A 105 11.63 15.75 4.21
C GLY A 105 13.13 15.96 4.01
N SER A 106 13.83 15.07 3.28
CA SER A 106 15.30 15.07 3.23
C SER A 106 15.85 15.92 2.09
N MET A 107 15.51 15.57 0.85
CA MET A 107 16.08 16.14 -0.39
C MET A 107 15.06 15.99 -1.54
N PRO A 108 15.24 16.58 -2.73
CA PRO A 108 14.22 16.55 -3.79
C PRO A 108 14.14 15.19 -4.49
N CYS A 109 13.67 14.19 -3.76
CA CYS A 109 13.42 12.85 -4.25
C CYS A 109 12.12 12.84 -5.05
N TYR A 110 12.20 12.54 -6.35
CA TYR A 110 11.07 12.24 -7.23
C TYR A 110 10.00 13.34 -7.31
N GLY A 111 10.37 14.60 -7.07
CA GLY A 111 9.41 15.69 -7.00
C GLY A 111 8.43 15.61 -5.82
N LEU A 112 8.77 14.87 -4.76
CA LEU A 112 7.99 14.81 -3.51
C LEU A 112 8.03 16.12 -2.71
N ASN A 113 8.94 17.03 -3.04
CA ASN A 113 9.06 18.36 -2.46
C ASN A 113 9.69 19.33 -3.48
N ASP A 114 9.64 20.62 -3.14
CA ASP A 114 10.22 21.70 -3.94
C ASP A 114 11.63 22.10 -3.48
N LYS A 115 12.38 21.19 -2.83
CA LYS A 115 13.74 21.52 -2.39
C LYS A 115 14.66 21.72 -3.60
N PRO A 116 15.67 22.58 -3.48
CA PRO A 116 16.65 22.78 -4.56
C PRO A 116 17.36 21.48 -4.91
N SER A 117 17.63 21.28 -6.20
CA SER A 117 18.42 20.14 -6.68
C SER A 117 19.79 20.10 -6.00
N PRO A 118 20.32 18.91 -5.69
CA PRO A 118 21.65 18.76 -5.14
C PRO A 118 22.69 19.32 -6.13
N PRO A 119 23.80 19.90 -5.64
CA PRO A 119 24.87 20.35 -6.50
C PRO A 119 25.48 19.16 -7.28
N PRO A 120 26.11 19.38 -8.45
CA PRO A 120 26.54 18.30 -9.34
C PRO A 120 27.41 17.22 -8.66
N GLN A 121 28.27 17.63 -7.74
CA GLN A 121 29.15 16.74 -6.98
C GLN A 121 28.45 15.84 -5.95
N LEU A 122 27.16 16.08 -5.66
CA LEU A 122 26.34 15.28 -4.75
C LEU A 122 25.14 14.63 -5.46
N ALA A 123 25.02 14.81 -6.78
CA ALA A 123 23.85 14.35 -7.52
C ALA A 123 23.73 12.82 -7.53
N ALA A 124 24.87 12.11 -7.62
CA ALA A 124 24.89 10.65 -7.61
C ALA A 124 24.53 10.08 -6.22
N GLU A 125 25.04 10.68 -5.16
CA GLU A 125 24.75 10.31 -3.78
C GLU A 125 23.27 10.55 -3.45
N ALA A 126 22.74 11.72 -3.84
CA ALA A 126 21.32 12.01 -3.70
C ALA A 126 20.45 11.01 -4.46
N GLN A 127 20.82 10.68 -5.70
CA GLN A 127 20.13 9.68 -6.52
C GLN A 127 20.12 8.31 -5.82
N SER A 128 21.25 7.90 -5.23
CA SER A 128 21.35 6.65 -4.48
C SER A 128 20.44 6.62 -3.24
N ILE A 129 20.44 7.70 -2.44
CA ILE A 129 19.64 7.79 -1.22
C ILE A 129 18.14 7.75 -1.55
N CYS A 130 17.70 8.52 -2.54
CA CYS A 130 16.29 8.53 -2.95
C CYS A 130 15.89 7.16 -3.53
N ALA A 131 16.74 6.53 -4.34
CA ALA A 131 16.49 5.20 -4.88
C ALA A 131 16.33 4.13 -3.78
N GLU A 132 17.19 4.17 -2.76
CA GLU A 132 17.11 3.26 -1.62
C GLU A 132 15.82 3.47 -0.82
N GLY A 133 15.50 4.73 -0.49
CA GLY A 133 14.26 5.02 0.24
C GLY A 133 13.00 4.65 -0.55
N ALA A 134 13.00 4.84 -1.88
CA ALA A 134 11.89 4.41 -2.73
C ALA A 134 11.76 2.88 -2.76
N ASP A 135 12.87 2.14 -2.82
CA ASP A 135 12.85 0.67 -2.72
C ASP A 135 12.29 0.19 -1.37
N ILE A 136 12.64 0.86 -0.27
CA ILE A 136 12.08 0.58 1.06
C ILE A 136 10.57 0.84 1.08
N ALA A 137 10.14 2.01 0.60
CA ALA A 137 8.71 2.37 0.53
C ALA A 137 7.91 1.36 -0.32
N LYS A 138 8.44 0.94 -1.48
CA LYS A 138 7.85 -0.11 -2.31
C LYS A 138 7.77 -1.46 -1.59
N SER A 139 8.79 -1.81 -0.83
CA SER A 139 8.80 -3.07 -0.07
C SER A 139 7.74 -3.04 1.03
N GLN A 140 7.61 -1.93 1.75
CA GLN A 140 6.56 -1.73 2.75
C GLN A 140 5.16 -1.73 2.11
N TRP A 141 5.00 -1.10 0.93
CA TRP A 141 3.76 -1.15 0.17
C TRP A 141 3.35 -2.58 -0.17
N ARG A 142 4.28 -3.44 -0.63
CA ARG A 142 3.98 -4.86 -0.88
C ARG A 142 3.58 -5.61 0.38
N ILE A 143 4.20 -5.29 1.52
CA ILE A 143 3.81 -5.90 2.81
C ILE A 143 2.40 -5.43 3.20
N PHE A 144 2.09 -4.16 3.01
CA PHE A 144 0.75 -3.60 3.22
C PHE A 144 -0.29 -4.30 2.33
N LEU A 145 -0.02 -4.47 1.03
CA LEU A 145 -0.89 -5.23 0.11
C LEU A 145 -1.16 -6.64 0.64
N GLY A 146 -0.12 -7.35 1.09
CA GLY A 146 -0.29 -8.66 1.72
C GLY A 146 -1.12 -8.63 3.01
N ALA A 147 -1.07 -7.54 3.79
CA ALA A 147 -1.88 -7.36 5.00
C ALA A 147 -3.35 -7.04 4.69
N VAL A 148 -3.64 -6.40 3.55
CA VAL A 148 -5.01 -6.09 3.09
C VAL A 148 -5.60 -7.13 2.13
N GLY A 149 -4.82 -8.15 1.76
CA GLY A 149 -5.27 -9.22 0.86
C GLY A 149 -5.34 -8.81 -0.62
N ALA A 150 -4.50 -7.85 -1.04
CA ALA A 150 -4.43 -7.32 -2.40
C ALA A 150 -3.15 -7.73 -3.16
#